data_AF-A0A9P9APS5-F1
#
_entry.id   AF-A0A9P9APS5-F1
#
_cell.length_a   1.000
_cell.length_b   1.000
_cell.length_c   1.000
_cell.angle_alpha   90.00
_cell.angle_beta   90.00
_cell.angle_gamma   90.00
#
_symmetry.space_group_name_H-M   'P 1'
#
loop_
_entity.id
_entity.type
_entity.pdbx_description
1 polymer ?
#
loop_
_entity_poly.entity_id
_entity_poly.type
_entity_poly.pdbx_seq_one_letter_code
_entity_poly.pdbx_strand_id
1 'polypeptide(L)'
;MWLLNVATLALEEFVGEVDHPYAILSHTWEADEVSFADYVAQNCQHKSGYEKIKGFRQLAESEGFQYAWLDTCCIDKTSSAELFEAINSMFQWYRDAAVCLILPTCDPARAGP
;
A
#
# COMPACT_ATOMS: atom_id res chain seq x y z
N MET A 1 12.40 -1.70 -2.08
CA MET A 1 11.00 -1.26 -1.88
C MET A 1 10.12 -2.49 -1.89
N TRP A 2 9.09 -2.55 -1.04
CA TRP A 2 8.13 -3.65 -1.08
C TRP A 2 6.91 -3.26 -1.90
N LEU A 3 6.33 -4.22 -2.62
CA LEU A 3 5.05 -4.05 -3.32
C LEU A 3 4.12 -5.19 -2.93
N LEU A 4 2.84 -4.87 -2.76
CA LEU A 4 1.79 -5.83 -2.56
C LEU A 4 1.37 -6.41 -3.92
N ASN A 5 1.52 -7.72 -4.10
CA ASN A 5 0.98 -8.42 -5.23
C ASN A 5 -0.55 -8.50 -5.10
N VAL A 6 -1.25 -7.91 -6.06
CA VAL A 6 -2.71 -7.79 -6.06
C VAL A 6 -3.38 -9.17 -6.12
N ALA A 7 -2.81 -10.13 -6.85
CA ALA A 7 -3.38 -11.46 -7.00
C ALA A 7 -3.17 -12.32 -5.74
N THR A 8 -1.96 -12.32 -5.18
CA THR A 8 -1.56 -13.25 -4.11
C THR A 8 -1.66 -12.65 -2.71
N LEU A 9 -1.78 -11.33 -2.58
CA LEU A 9 -1.62 -10.60 -1.31
C LEU A 9 -0.24 -10.83 -0.65
N ALA A 10 0.77 -11.25 -1.41
CA ALA A 10 2.13 -11.35 -0.91
C ALA A 10 2.81 -9.97 -0.99
N LEU A 11 3.64 -9.66 0.02
CA LEU A 11 4.62 -8.57 -0.09
C LEU A 11 5.85 -9.12 -0.81
N GLU A 12 6.22 -8.46 -1.90
CA GLU A 12 7.37 -8.81 -2.73
C GLU A 12 8.39 -7.67 -2.71
N GLU A 13 9.67 -8.01 -2.54
CA GLU A 13 10.75 -7.04 -2.48
C GLU A 13 11.28 -6.74 -3.88
N PHE A 14 11.36 -5.46 -4.22
CA PHE A 14 11.96 -4.93 -5.44
C PHE A 14 13.15 -4.04 -5.09
N VAL A 15 14.33 -4.42 -5.58
CA VAL A 15 15.57 -3.67 -5.39
C VAL A 15 15.92 -2.95 -6.70
N GLY A 16 16.01 -1.62 -6.64
CA GLY A 16 16.32 -0.78 -7.82
C GLY A 16 15.09 -0.28 -8.57
N GLU A 17 15.18 -0.24 -9.89
CA GLU A 17 14.10 0.22 -10.79
C GLU A 17 13.02 -0.86 -10.89
N VAL A 18 11.75 -0.45 -10.81
CA VAL A 18 10.61 -1.37 -10.89
C VAL A 18 10.16 -1.45 -12.34
N ASP A 19 10.46 -2.57 -13.00
CA ASP A 19 10.06 -2.81 -14.39
C ASP A 19 8.55 -3.08 -14.58
N HIS A 20 7.76 -2.99 -13.50
CA HIS A 20 6.33 -3.28 -13.49
C HIS A 20 5.52 -2.06 -13.04
N PRO A 21 4.47 -1.67 -13.78
CA PRO A 21 3.59 -0.60 -13.34
C PRO A 21 2.86 -1.01 -12.06
N TYR A 22 2.86 -0.11 -11.07
CA TYR A 22 2.16 -0.28 -9.81
C TYR A 22 1.26 0.91 -9.52
N ALA A 23 0.17 0.64 -8.81
CA ALA A 23 -0.69 1.65 -8.24
C ALA A 23 -0.16 2.07 -6.87
N ILE A 24 -0.19 3.36 -6.56
CA ILE A 24 0.15 3.87 -5.24
C ILE A 24 -1.13 4.33 -4.52
N LEU A 25 -1.27 3.98 -3.24
CA LEU A 25 -2.38 4.47 -2.43
C LEU A 25 -2.06 5.87 -1.91
N SER A 26 -2.93 6.84 -2.19
CA SER A 26 -2.91 8.12 -1.51
C SER A 26 -3.16 7.89 -0.02
N HIS A 27 -2.19 8.28 0.81
CA HIS A 27 -2.26 8.00 2.23
C HIS A 27 -3.46 8.71 2.90
N THR A 28 -4.38 7.93 3.43
CA THR A 28 -5.46 8.38 4.31
C THR A 28 -5.22 7.85 5.72
N TRP A 29 -5.08 8.73 6.71
CA TRP A 29 -4.91 8.30 8.10
C TRP A 29 -6.16 7.61 8.61
N GLU A 30 -6.03 6.35 9.04
CA GLU A 30 -7.11 5.61 9.68
C GLU A 30 -6.67 5.08 11.05
N ALA A 31 -7.63 4.70 11.88
CA ALA A 31 -7.34 4.03 13.14
C ALA A 31 -6.84 2.59 12.86
N ASP A 32 -5.88 2.14 13.67
CA ASP A 32 -5.34 0.77 13.68
C ASP A 32 -4.83 0.31 12.30
N GLU A 33 -3.89 1.08 11.74
CA GLU A 33 -3.23 0.74 10.49
C GLU A 33 -2.40 -0.54 10.62
N VAL A 34 -2.33 -1.28 9.52
CA VAL A 34 -1.53 -2.51 9.42
C VAL A 34 -0.10 -2.11 9.05
N SER A 35 0.85 -2.40 9.93
CA SER A 35 2.27 -2.22 9.64
C SER A 35 2.84 -3.37 8.82
N PHE A 36 4.03 -3.19 8.24
CA PHE A 36 4.79 -4.26 7.59
C PHE A 36 4.95 -5.47 8.52
N ALA A 37 5.32 -5.25 9.78
CA ALA A 37 5.50 -6.31 10.77
C ALA A 37 4.19 -7.07 11.06
N ASP A 38 3.06 -6.38 11.17
CA ASP A 38 1.75 -7.02 11.36
C ASP A 38 1.37 -7.89 10.15
N TYR A 39 1.69 -7.41 8.95
CA TYR A 39 1.40 -8.10 7.70
C TYR A 39 2.23 -9.38 7.55
N VAL A 40 3.55 -9.28 7.78
CA VAL A 40 4.49 -10.41 7.73
C VAL A 40 4.17 -11.45 8.81
N ALA A 41 3.81 -11.01 10.02
CA ALA A 41 3.39 -11.90 11.10
C ALA A 41 1.99 -12.51 10.89
N GLN A 42 1.30 -12.14 9.79
CA GLN A 42 -0.09 -12.51 9.50
C GLN A 42 -1.08 -12.16 10.63
N ASN A 43 -0.74 -11.15 11.45
CA ASN A 43 -1.52 -10.69 12.59
C ASN A 43 -2.27 -9.38 12.28
N CYS A 44 -2.79 -9.27 11.05
CA CYS A 44 -3.45 -8.07 10.55
C CYS A 44 -4.96 -8.22 10.39
N GLN A 45 -5.49 -9.44 10.35
CA GLN A 45 -6.89 -9.74 10.01
C GLN A 45 -7.92 -9.08 10.94
N HIS A 46 -7.53 -8.78 12.18
CA HIS A 46 -8.39 -8.14 13.18
C HIS A 46 -8.32 -6.61 13.18
N LYS A 47 -7.38 -6.01 12.43
CA LYS A 47 -7.17 -4.56 12.39
C LYS A 47 -8.08 -3.90 11.38
N SER A 48 -8.62 -2.73 11.69
CA SER A 48 -9.45 -1.97 10.72
C SER A 48 -8.66 -1.58 9.47
N GLY A 49 -7.36 -1.30 9.59
CA GLY A 49 -6.50 -1.04 8.44
C GLY A 49 -6.36 -2.21 7.46
N TYR A 50 -6.75 -3.43 7.83
CA TYR A 50 -6.74 -4.56 6.90
C TYR A 50 -7.86 -4.47 5.85
N GLU A 51 -9.00 -3.87 6.20
CA GLU A 51 -10.05 -3.59 5.22
C GLU A 51 -9.59 -2.54 4.19
N LYS A 52 -8.80 -1.54 4.62
CA LYS A 52 -8.15 -0.59 3.70
C LYS A 52 -7.23 -1.30 2.71
N ILE A 53 -6.42 -2.27 3.16
CA ILE A 53 -5.58 -3.08 2.26
C ILE A 53 -6.43 -3.88 1.27
N LYS A 54 -7.50 -4.53 1.73
CA LYS A 54 -8.39 -5.31 0.85
C LYS A 54 -9.12 -4.43 -0.16
N GLY A 55 -9.66 -3.30 0.27
CA GLY A 55 -10.34 -2.34 -0.61
C GLY A 55 -9.39 -1.74 -1.64
N PHE A 56 -8.16 -1.39 -1.23
CA PHE A 56 -7.16 -0.91 -2.16
C PHE A 56 -6.71 -1.98 -3.15
N ARG A 57 -6.52 -3.24 -2.71
CA ARG A 57 -6.25 -4.38 -3.59
C ARG A 57 -7.35 -4.53 -4.65
N GLN A 58 -8.62 -4.50 -4.25
CA GLN A 58 -9.74 -4.58 -5.20
C GLN A 58 -9.75 -3.42 -6.20
N LEU A 59 -9.45 -2.20 -5.74
CA LEU A 59 -9.39 -1.02 -6.60
C LEU A 59 -8.23 -1.12 -7.60
N ALA A 60 -7.03 -1.51 -7.14
CA ALA A 60 -5.88 -1.73 -8.00
C ALA A 60 -6.15 -2.85 -9.03
N GLU A 61 -6.83 -3.92 -8.62
CA GLU A 61 -7.26 -5.02 -9.49
C GLU A 61 -8.24 -4.53 -10.58
N SER A 62 -9.24 -3.72 -10.22
CA SER A 62 -10.20 -3.16 -11.18
C SER A 62 -9.58 -2.17 -12.17
N GLU A 63 -8.50 -1.49 -11.76
CA GLU A 63 -7.73 -0.58 -12.61
C GLU A 63 -6.65 -1.32 -13.43
N GLY A 64 -6.53 -2.64 -13.27
CA GLY A 64 -5.63 -3.48 -14.07
C GLY A 64 -4.18 -3.54 -13.59
N PHE A 65 -3.90 -3.18 -12.33
CA PHE A 65 -2.56 -3.24 -11.75
C PHE A 65 -2.28 -4.59 -11.10
N GLN A 66 -1.05 -5.08 -11.30
CA GLN A 66 -0.56 -6.31 -10.66
C GLN A 66 0.07 -6.05 -9.29
N TYR A 67 0.59 -4.83 -9.12
CA TYR A 67 1.28 -4.42 -7.91
C TYR A 67 0.65 -3.15 -7.33
N ALA A 68 0.63 -3.11 -6.01
CA ALA A 68 0.08 -2.02 -5.22
C ALA A 68 1.10 -1.60 -4.16
N TRP A 69 1.23 -0.30 -3.91
CA TRP A 69 2.09 0.22 -2.86
C TRP A 69 1.28 0.99 -1.81
N LEU A 70 1.52 0.69 -0.53
CA LEU A 70 0.97 1.40 0.61
C LEU A 70 2.09 1.68 1.62
N ASP A 71 2.21 2.92 2.08
CA ASP A 71 3.25 3.37 3.01
C ASP A 71 3.18 2.71 4.41
N THR A 72 2.03 2.14 4.76
CA THR A 72 1.81 1.50 6.06
C THR A 72 2.41 0.10 6.13
N CYS A 73 2.16 -0.72 5.10
CA CYS A 73 2.55 -2.13 5.06
C CYS A 73 3.65 -2.45 4.06
N CYS A 74 4.05 -1.54 3.17
CA CYS A 74 5.12 -1.75 2.16
C CYS A 74 6.45 -1.08 2.54
N ILE A 75 6.58 -0.58 3.77
CA ILE A 75 7.83 -0.02 4.30
C ILE A 75 8.13 -0.76 5.60
N ASP A 76 9.29 -1.39 5.70
CA ASP A 76 9.74 -1.96 6.97
C ASP A 76 10.28 -0.85 7.88
N LYS A 77 9.38 -0.33 8.73
CA LYS A 77 9.70 0.70 9.71
C LYS A 77 10.53 0.19 10.89
N THR A 78 10.75 -1.12 11.00
CA THR A 78 11.58 -1.72 12.06
C THR A 78 13.08 -1.64 11.73
N SER A 79 13.40 -1.60 10.44
CA SER A 79 14.74 -1.37 9.95
C SER A 79 14.97 0.13 9.75
N SER A 80 15.83 0.71 10.60
CA SER A 80 16.21 2.13 10.47
C SER A 80 16.79 2.45 9.10
N ALA A 81 17.56 1.53 8.50
CA ALA A 81 18.12 1.69 7.17
C ALA A 81 17.01 1.78 6.09
N GLU A 82 16.04 0.85 6.10
CA GLU A 82 14.89 0.88 5.18
C GLU A 82 14.05 2.14 5.39
N LEU A 83 13.81 2.55 6.64
CA LEU A 83 13.05 3.76 6.92
C LEU A 83 13.74 5.00 6.35
N PHE A 84 15.06 5.12 6.50
CA PHE A 84 15.83 6.23 5.92
C PHE A 84 15.82 6.19 4.39
N GLU A 85 15.97 5.01 3.79
CA GLU A 85 15.88 4.84 2.34
C GLU A 85 14.48 5.19 1.81
N ALA A 86 13.44 4.76 2.51
CA ALA A 86 12.06 5.06 2.17
C ALA A 86 11.76 6.56 2.22
N ILE A 87 12.27 7.28 3.23
CA ILE A 87 12.12 8.75 3.31
C ILE A 87 12.77 9.43 2.10
N ASN A 88 13.98 9.01 1.73
CA ASN A 88 14.70 9.61 0.60
C ASN A 88 14.14 9.19 -0.77
N SER A 89 13.47 8.03 -0.84
CA SER A 89 12.94 7.45 -2.08
C SER A 89 11.44 7.64 -2.26
N MET A 90 10.72 8.13 -1.24
CA MET A 90 9.26 8.25 -1.29
C MET A 90 8.81 9.09 -2.48
N PHE A 91 9.44 10.24 -2.69
CA PHE A 91 9.14 11.10 -3.84
C PHE A 91 9.32 10.35 -5.17
N GLN A 92 10.39 9.56 -5.28
CA GLN A 92 10.64 8.76 -6.46
C GLN A 92 9.56 7.70 -6.66
N TRP A 93 9.13 7.01 -5.62
CA TRP A 93 8.05 6.01 -5.72
C TRP A 93 6.72 6.65 -6.11
N TYR A 94 6.37 7.80 -5.57
CA TYR A 94 5.18 8.53 -6.01
C TYR A 94 5.28 9.02 -7.46
N ARG A 95 6.46 9.41 -7.91
CA ARG A 95 6.71 9.88 -9.28
C ARG A 95 6.67 8.74 -10.30
N ASP A 96 7.22 7.59 -9.94
CA ASP A 96 7.39 6.44 -10.82
C ASP A 96 6.14 5.53 -10.80
N ALA A 97 5.22 5.72 -9.85
CA ALA A 97 3.91 5.07 -9.82
C ALA A 97 3.09 5.43 -11.06
N ALA A 98 2.38 4.44 -11.61
CA ALA A 98 1.56 4.63 -12.80
C ALA A 98 0.28 5.43 -12.50
N VAL A 99 -0.27 5.26 -11.31
CA VAL A 99 -1.46 5.98 -10.84
C VAL A 99 -1.44 6.12 -9.33
N CYS A 100 -1.96 7.24 -8.84
CA CYS A 100 -2.26 7.45 -7.43
C CYS A 100 -3.76 7.28 -7.20
N LEU A 101 -4.14 6.20 -6.52
CA LEU A 101 -5.53 5.87 -6.24
C LEU A 101 -5.91 6.36 -4.84
N ILE A 102 -7.13 6.85 -4.71
CA ILE A 102 -7.72 7.22 -3.42
C ILE A 102 -8.75 6.16 -3.11
N LEU A 103 -8.62 5.48 -1.97
CA LEU A 103 -9.69 4.63 -1.49
C LEU A 103 -10.82 5.55 -0.98
N PRO A 104 -12.01 5.54 -1.60
CA PRO A 104 -13.14 6.27 -1.04
C PRO A 104 -13.46 5.60 0.29
N THR A 105 -13.05 6.25 1.39
CA THR A 105 -13.44 5.86 2.74
C THR A 105 -14.96 5.65 2.71
N CYS A 106 -15.42 4.50 3.19
CA CYS A 106 -16.84 4.18 3.32
C CYS A 106 -17.46 5.12 4.38
N ASP A 107 -17.64 6.39 4.02
CA ASP A 107 -18.55 7.30 4.68
C ASP A 107 -19.79 7.39 3.77
N PRO A 108 -20.86 6.61 4.06
CA PRO A 108 -22.09 6.69 3.30
C PRO A 108 -22.74 8.09 3.35
N ALA A 109 -22.24 9.04 4.16
CA ALA A 109 -22.69 10.42 4.19
C ALA A 109 -22.05 11.35 3.13
N ARG A 110 -21.04 10.89 2.36
CA ARG A 110 -20.39 11.69 1.29
C ARG A 110 -20.62 11.18 -0.12
N ALA A 111 -21.32 10.05 -0.28
CA ALA A 111 -21.93 9.71 -1.56
C ALA A 111 -23.15 10.63 -1.75
N GLY A 112 -22.92 11.79 -2.38
CA GLY A 112 -23.99 12.72 -2.74
C GLY A 112 -25.06 12.07 -3.63
N PRO A 113 -26.26 12.67 -3.71
CA PRO A 113 -27.41 12.12 -4.42
C PRO A 113 -27.19 11.90 -5.92
#